data_AF-A0A2K3M6M3-F1
#
_entry.id   AF-A0A2K3M6M3-F1
#
_cell.length_a   1.000
_cell.length_b   1.000
_cell.length_c   1.000
_cell.angle_alpha   90.00
_cell.angle_beta   90.00
_cell.angle_gamma   90.00
#
_symmetry.space_group_name_H-M   'P 1'
#
loop_
_entity.id
_entity.type
_entity.pdbx_description
1 polymer ?
#
loop_
_entity_poly.entity_id
_entity_poly.type
_entity_poly.pdbx_seq_one_letter_code
_entity_poly.pdbx_strand_id
1 'polypeptide(L)'
;MADPIPAHHRSATNLFSDPLDSHPLWFKPASFLSPDFDSESYISELRTFVPFDTLRSELNNYLSSLNHELIDLINRDYTDFVNLSTKLVDVDAAVVRMRAPLVELREKIEQFRGSVDVSLVAIKNGLKQRSEAASARETLELLLDTFHVVSKVEKLIKELPSVPSDWSNGDVNLYDKNSLSNGVSVQPVENGTSVRETQSMLLERIASEMNRLKFYVTHAK
;
A
#
# COMPACT_ATOMS: atom_id res chain seq x y z
N MET A 1 11.16 64.83 -24.90
CA MET A 1 12.59 65.17 -24.82
C MET A 1 13.03 64.88 -23.39
N ALA A 2 13.77 63.80 -23.19
CA ALA A 2 14.33 63.41 -21.91
C ALA A 2 15.85 63.38 -22.09
N ASP A 3 16.57 64.16 -21.28
CA ASP A 3 18.04 64.22 -21.27
C ASP A 3 18.63 62.92 -20.71
N PRO A 4 19.78 62.43 -21.22
CA PRO A 4 20.48 61.30 -20.62
C PRO A 4 21.36 61.76 -19.45
N ILE A 5 21.27 61.03 -18.34
CA ILE A 5 22.11 61.16 -17.14
C ILE A 5 23.57 60.80 -17.52
N PRO A 6 24.58 61.61 -17.17
CA PRO A 6 25.97 61.29 -17.48
C PRO A 6 26.44 60.12 -16.61
N ALA A 7 26.96 59.07 -17.26
CA ALA A 7 27.64 57.97 -16.61
C ALA A 7 28.88 58.50 -15.88
N HIS A 8 28.81 58.57 -14.55
CA HIS A 8 29.99 58.79 -13.73
C HIS A 8 30.91 57.58 -13.88
N HIS A 9 32.00 57.77 -14.63
CA HIS A 9 33.12 56.84 -14.70
C HIS A 9 33.65 56.63 -13.28
N ARG A 10 33.27 55.51 -12.64
CA ARG A 10 33.95 55.01 -11.45
C ARG A 10 35.36 54.62 -11.89
N SER A 11 36.35 55.44 -11.57
CA SER A 11 37.76 55.03 -11.60
C SER A 11 37.89 53.73 -10.81
N ALA A 12 38.29 52.66 -11.50
CA ALA A 12 38.46 51.31 -10.97
C ALA A 12 39.69 51.18 -10.03
N THR A 13 40.20 52.30 -9.52
CA THR A 13 41.34 52.35 -8.58
C THR A 13 40.93 52.32 -7.11
N ASN A 14 39.63 52.35 -6.80
CA ASN A 14 39.13 52.29 -5.41
C ASN A 14 38.66 50.90 -4.96
N LEU A 15 38.90 49.84 -5.76
CA LEU A 15 38.37 48.50 -5.47
C LEU A 15 39.27 47.67 -4.52
N PHE A 16 40.50 48.14 -4.24
CA PHE A 16 41.46 47.48 -3.34
C PHE A 16 41.98 48.38 -2.23
N SER A 17 41.38 49.56 -2.01
CA SER A 17 41.71 50.34 -0.82
C SER A 17 40.96 49.71 0.35
N ASP A 18 41.69 49.00 1.21
CA ASP A 18 41.20 48.56 2.52
C ASP A 18 40.62 49.78 3.25
N PRO A 19 39.39 49.75 3.81
CA PRO A 19 38.78 50.90 4.46
C PRO A 19 39.59 51.46 5.64
N LEU A 20 40.61 50.73 6.09
CA LEU A 20 41.48 51.07 7.22
C LEU A 20 42.64 52.01 6.85
N ASP A 21 42.96 52.19 5.57
CA ASP A 21 44.11 53.00 5.10
C ASP A 21 43.70 54.41 4.63
N SER A 22 42.75 55.03 5.34
CA SER A 22 42.48 56.47 5.20
C SER A 22 43.37 57.35 6.08
N HIS A 23 44.24 56.73 6.89
CA HIS A 23 45.16 57.43 7.77
C HIS A 23 46.53 57.65 7.10
N PRO A 24 47.25 58.71 7.50
CA PRO A 24 48.64 58.89 7.08
C PRO A 24 49.51 57.69 7.47
N LEU A 25 50.49 57.33 6.64
CA LEU A 25 51.38 56.16 6.83
C LEU A 25 52.16 56.15 8.17
N TRP A 26 52.28 57.31 8.82
CA TRP A 26 52.92 57.46 10.13
C TRP A 26 51.97 57.15 11.29
N PHE A 27 50.65 57.17 11.06
CA PHE A 27 49.65 56.86 12.06
C PHE A 27 49.34 55.36 12.02
N LYS A 28 49.63 54.66 13.12
CA LYS A 28 49.48 53.20 13.21
C LYS A 28 48.48 52.83 14.30
N PRO A 29 47.17 52.78 13.98
CA PRO A 29 46.13 52.45 14.97
C PRO A 29 46.33 51.09 15.65
N ALA A 30 46.92 50.13 14.93
CA ALA A 30 47.21 48.79 15.46
C ALA A 30 48.11 48.82 16.71
N SER A 31 48.95 49.85 16.87
CA SER A 31 49.78 50.02 18.07
C SER A 31 48.95 50.21 19.34
N PHE A 32 47.74 50.78 19.24
CA PHE A 32 46.83 50.98 20.37
C PHE A 32 46.25 49.69 20.93
N LEU A 33 46.30 48.59 20.15
CA LEU A 33 45.82 47.28 20.55
C LEU A 33 46.89 46.46 21.29
N SER A 34 48.13 46.96 21.35
CA SER A 34 49.22 46.30 22.05
C SER A 34 49.02 46.34 23.56
N PRO A 35 49.23 45.24 24.29
CA PRO A 35 49.14 45.23 25.75
C PRO A 35 50.22 46.08 26.44
N ASP A 36 51.36 46.30 25.78
CA ASP A 36 52.49 47.11 26.28
C ASP A 36 52.49 48.54 25.70
N PHE A 37 51.33 49.02 25.23
CA PHE A 37 51.23 50.34 24.62
C PHE A 37 51.52 51.45 25.65
N ASP A 38 52.54 52.26 25.36
CA ASP A 38 52.85 53.49 26.09
C ASP A 38 52.56 54.73 25.24
N SER A 39 51.64 55.56 25.72
CA SER A 39 51.24 56.80 25.05
C SER A 39 52.36 57.85 25.01
N GLU A 40 53.21 57.91 26.04
CA GLU A 40 54.27 58.93 26.09
C GLU A 40 55.38 58.62 25.09
N SER A 41 55.83 57.37 25.05
CA SER A 41 56.79 56.88 24.04
C SER A 41 56.24 57.04 22.62
N TYR A 42 54.99 56.67 22.36
CA TYR A 42 54.37 56.78 21.04
C TYR A 42 54.29 58.24 20.53
N ILE A 43 53.89 59.19 21.39
CA ILE A 43 53.80 60.60 21.02
C ILE A 43 55.20 61.20 20.83
N SER A 44 56.17 60.85 21.67
CA SER A 44 57.53 61.38 21.57
C SER A 44 58.24 60.93 20.29
N GLU A 45 58.04 59.68 19.85
CA GLU A 45 58.55 59.15 18.59
C GLU A 45 57.91 59.80 17.36
N LEU A 46 56.61 60.11 17.39
CA LEU A 46 55.94 60.74 16.25
C LEU A 46 56.23 62.25 16.16
N ARG A 47 56.45 62.92 17.29
CA ARG A 47 56.75 64.36 17.34
C ARG A 47 58.08 64.74 16.69
N THR A 48 59.02 63.79 16.53
CA THR A 48 60.27 64.05 15.78
C THR A 48 60.04 64.22 14.28
N PHE A 49 58.90 63.78 13.75
CA PHE A 49 58.61 63.80 12.31
C PHE A 49 57.28 64.48 11.93
N VAL A 50 56.39 64.75 12.89
CA VAL A 50 55.03 65.30 12.65
C VAL A 50 54.71 66.46 13.61
N PRO A 51 54.13 67.58 13.14
CA PRO A 51 53.64 68.65 14.00
C PRO A 51 52.59 68.17 15.00
N PHE A 52 52.65 68.68 16.23
CA PHE A 52 51.76 68.24 17.31
C PHE A 52 50.28 68.47 17.01
N ASP A 53 49.93 69.57 16.34
CA ASP A 53 48.55 69.87 15.97
C ASP A 53 47.97 68.85 14.98
N THR A 54 48.78 68.36 14.04
CA THR A 54 48.39 67.33 13.06
C THR A 54 48.21 65.97 13.74
N LEU A 55 49.10 65.61 14.68
CA LEU A 55 48.93 64.40 15.49
C LEU A 55 47.63 64.46 16.30
N ARG A 56 47.35 65.61 16.93
CA ARG A 56 46.14 65.82 17.73
C ARG A 56 44.87 65.75 16.87
N SER A 57 44.87 66.33 15.67
CA SER A 57 43.71 66.25 14.78
C SER A 57 43.44 64.82 14.33
N GLU A 58 44.48 64.07 13.95
CA GLU A 58 44.32 62.66 13.53
C GLU A 58 43.83 61.76 14.67
N LEU A 59 44.34 61.93 15.91
CA LEU A 59 43.84 61.19 17.06
C LEU A 59 42.36 61.47 17.36
N ASN A 60 41.93 62.73 17.27
CA ASN A 60 40.54 63.10 17.46
C ASN A 60 39.64 62.55 16.33
N ASN A 61 40.11 62.60 15.09
CA ASN A 61 39.40 62.02 13.95
C ASN A 61 39.23 60.51 14.12
N TYR A 62 40.30 59.80 14.52
CA TYR A 62 40.25 58.36 14.79
C TYR A 62 39.28 58.02 15.92
N LEU A 63 39.31 58.76 17.03
CA LEU A 63 38.39 58.57 18.15
C LEU A 63 36.92 58.83 17.75
N SER A 64 36.67 59.84 16.93
CA SER A 64 35.33 60.12 16.42
C SER A 64 34.84 59.02 15.48
N SER A 65 35.71 58.52 14.60
CA SER A 65 35.40 57.40 13.70
C SER A 65 35.08 56.13 14.49
N LEU A 66 35.89 55.81 15.50
CA LEU A 66 35.69 54.63 16.34
C LEU A 66 34.38 54.70 17.14
N ASN A 67 34.03 55.88 17.66
CA ASN A 67 32.73 56.08 18.32
C ASN A 67 31.56 55.87 17.36
N HIS A 68 31.68 56.37 16.13
CA HIS A 68 30.63 56.18 15.13
C HIS A 68 30.48 54.70 14.77
N GLU A 69 31.60 54.00 14.52
CA GLU A 69 31.60 52.57 14.22
C GLU A 69 31.02 51.74 15.38
N LEU A 70 31.34 52.08 16.63
CA LEU A 70 30.76 51.41 17.80
C LEU A 70 29.22 51.58 17.84
N ILE A 71 28.73 52.80 17.61
CA ILE A 71 27.29 53.08 17.58
C ILE A 71 26.63 52.30 16.44
N ASP A 72 27.25 52.29 15.26
CA ASP A 72 26.73 51.55 14.10
C ASP A 72 26.71 50.04 14.35
N LEU A 73 27.75 49.50 14.99
CA LEU A 73 27.82 48.10 15.39
C LEU A 73 26.69 47.75 16.36
N ILE A 74 26.50 48.57 17.40
CA ILE A 74 25.42 48.37 18.38
C ILE A 74 24.05 48.45 17.70
N ASN A 75 23.84 49.43 16.83
CA ASN A 75 22.58 49.61 16.12
C ASN A 75 22.28 48.45 15.17
N ARG A 76 23.31 47.94 14.48
CA ARG A 76 23.20 46.75 13.62
C ARG A 76 22.81 45.53 14.45
N ASP A 77 23.53 45.26 15.52
CA ASP A 77 23.30 44.09 16.36
C ASP A 77 21.93 44.18 17.07
N TYR A 78 21.50 45.38 17.46
CA TYR A 78 20.14 45.62 17.98
C TYR A 78 19.06 45.33 16.92
N THR A 79 19.28 45.78 15.68
CA THR A 79 18.36 45.51 14.57
C THR A 79 18.25 44.01 14.31
N ASP A 80 19.37 43.29 14.33
CA ASP A 80 19.40 41.84 14.15
C ASP A 80 18.67 41.11 15.29
N PHE A 81 18.88 41.54 16.54
CA PHE A 81 18.19 40.99 17.70
C PHE A 81 16.67 41.19 17.62
N VAL A 82 16.21 42.40 17.30
CA VAL A 82 14.78 42.70 17.15
C VAL A 82 14.16 41.90 16.00
N ASN A 83 14.86 41.82 14.86
CA ASN A 83 14.40 41.02 13.71
C ASN A 83 14.29 39.53 14.06
N LEU A 84 15.27 38.98 14.79
CA LEU A 84 15.23 37.59 15.24
C LEU A 84 14.09 37.36 16.23
N SER A 85 13.87 38.28 17.16
CA SER A 85 12.79 38.18 18.15
C SER A 85 11.40 38.18 17.49
N THR A 86 11.20 39.04 16.49
CA THR A 86 9.94 39.09 15.71
C THR A 86 9.72 37.79 14.94
N LYS A 87 10.75 37.30 14.24
CA LYS A 87 10.69 36.02 13.50
C LYS A 87 10.38 34.84 14.42
N LEU A 88 10.95 34.80 15.62
CA LEU A 88 10.68 33.74 16.60
C LEU A 88 9.23 33.75 17.07
N VAL A 89 8.65 34.92 17.33
CA VAL A 89 7.24 35.06 17.69
C VAL A 89 6.33 34.60 16.54
N ASP A 90 6.68 34.95 15.29
CA ASP A 90 5.92 34.51 14.12
C ASP A 90 5.94 32.98 13.95
N VAL A 91 7.09 32.34 14.23
CA VAL A 91 7.22 30.88 14.21
C VAL A 91 6.39 30.24 15.31
N ASP A 92 6.43 30.76 16.54
CA ASP A 92 5.60 30.25 17.64
C ASP A 92 4.10 30.34 17.30
N ALA A 93 3.67 31.48 16.76
CA ALA A 93 2.31 31.66 16.28
C ALA A 93 1.95 30.67 15.14
N ALA A 94 2.88 30.38 14.22
CA ALA A 94 2.68 29.38 13.19
C ALA A 94 2.54 27.96 13.76
N VAL A 95 3.37 27.58 14.74
CA VAL A 95 3.29 26.29 15.44
C VAL A 95 1.94 26.15 16.15
N VAL A 96 1.49 27.19 16.86
CA VAL A 96 0.18 27.20 17.53
C VAL A 96 -0.95 27.03 16.51
N ARG A 97 -0.91 27.74 15.38
CA ARG A 97 -1.90 27.61 14.30
C ARG A 97 -1.92 26.21 13.66
N MET A 98 -0.76 25.56 13.52
CA MET A 98 -0.67 24.23 12.90
C MET A 98 -1.09 23.08 13.82
N ARG A 99 -1.07 23.28 15.15
CA ARG A 99 -1.36 22.21 16.11
C ARG A 99 -2.75 21.61 15.94
N ALA A 100 -3.78 22.45 15.82
CA ALA A 100 -5.16 21.98 15.71
C ALA A 100 -5.44 21.22 14.39
N PRO A 101 -5.07 21.74 13.20
CA PRO A 101 -5.21 21.00 11.94
C PRO A 101 -4.50 19.65 11.91
N LEU A 102 -3.33 19.53 12.53
CA LEU A 102 -2.59 18.26 12.60
C LEU A 102 -3.28 17.22 13.49
N VAL A 103 -3.87 17.66 14.60
CA VAL A 103 -4.68 16.78 15.46
C VAL A 103 -5.94 16.32 14.72
N GLU A 104 -6.64 17.24 14.06
CA GLU A 104 -7.82 16.91 13.26
C GLU A 104 -7.49 15.92 12.13
N LEU A 105 -6.37 16.12 11.43
CA LEU A 105 -5.91 15.20 10.39
C LEU A 105 -5.63 13.81 10.95
N ARG A 106 -4.96 13.73 12.11
CA ARG A 106 -4.69 12.45 12.80
C ARG A 106 -6.00 11.74 13.15
N GLU A 107 -6.98 12.45 13.68
CA GLU A 107 -8.28 11.88 14.02
C GLU A 107 -9.02 11.36 12.78
N LYS A 108 -9.00 12.11 11.67
CA LYS A 108 -9.58 11.67 10.40
C LYS A 108 -8.91 10.41 9.85
N ILE A 109 -7.58 10.33 9.93
CA ILE A 109 -6.83 9.13 9.51
C ILE A 109 -7.21 7.92 10.37
N GLU A 110 -7.34 8.10 11.68
CA GLU A 110 -7.72 7.04 12.60
C GLU A 110 -9.15 6.52 12.31
N GLN A 111 -10.10 7.44 12.09
CA GLN A 111 -11.46 7.10 11.69
C GLN A 111 -11.50 6.35 10.35
N PHE A 112 -10.74 6.81 9.36
CA PHE A 112 -10.64 6.15 8.07
C PHE A 112 -10.06 4.74 8.20
N ARG A 113 -8.99 4.56 8.99
CA ARG A 113 -8.40 3.25 9.26
C ARG A 113 -9.43 2.30 9.90
N GLY A 114 -10.18 2.79 10.88
CA GLY A 114 -11.27 2.02 11.50
C GLY A 114 -12.35 1.59 10.49
N SER A 115 -12.75 2.49 9.58
CA SER A 115 -13.71 2.17 8.50
C SER A 115 -13.20 1.09 7.54
N VAL A 116 -11.91 1.16 7.18
CA VAL A 116 -11.26 0.14 6.35
C VAL A 116 -11.21 -1.21 7.06
N ASP A 117 -10.86 -1.23 8.35
CA ASP A 117 -10.81 -2.47 9.14
C ASP A 117 -12.20 -3.14 9.24
N VAL A 118 -13.25 -2.36 9.49
CA VAL A 118 -14.63 -2.85 9.50
C VAL A 118 -15.02 -3.45 8.14
N SER A 119 -14.68 -2.74 7.06
CA SER A 119 -14.97 -3.20 5.69
C SER A 119 -14.21 -4.49 5.35
N LEU A 120 -12.95 -4.59 5.76
CA LEU A 120 -12.12 -5.78 5.59
C LEU A 120 -12.73 -6.98 6.33
N VAL A 121 -13.15 -6.79 7.58
CA VAL A 121 -13.82 -7.85 8.36
C VAL A 121 -15.11 -8.29 7.69
N ALA A 122 -15.93 -7.35 7.20
CA ALA A 122 -17.17 -7.66 6.50
C ALA A 122 -16.91 -8.50 5.22
N ILE A 123 -15.90 -8.11 4.42
CA ILE A 123 -15.52 -8.85 3.21
C ILE A 123 -15.02 -10.26 3.55
N LYS A 124 -14.16 -10.40 4.57
CA LYS A 124 -13.66 -11.72 5.00
C LYS A 124 -14.80 -12.63 5.45
N ASN A 125 -15.73 -12.10 6.23
CA ASN A 125 -16.90 -12.85 6.70
C ASN A 125 -17.81 -13.25 5.53
N GLY A 126 -18.06 -12.34 4.58
CA GLY A 126 -18.83 -12.63 3.37
C GLY A 126 -18.19 -13.70 2.50
N LEU A 127 -16.85 -13.67 2.34
CA LEU A 127 -16.12 -14.68 1.58
C LEU A 127 -16.19 -16.06 2.27
N LYS A 128 -16.05 -16.10 3.59
CA LYS A 128 -16.20 -17.32 4.39
C LYS A 128 -17.60 -17.90 4.23
N GLN A 129 -18.65 -17.08 4.41
CA GLN A 129 -20.03 -17.51 4.24
C GLN A 129 -20.30 -18.02 2.82
N ARG A 130 -19.76 -17.37 1.80
CA ARG A 130 -19.88 -17.82 0.41
C ARG A 130 -19.21 -19.17 0.19
N SER A 131 -18.04 -19.40 0.77
CA SER A 131 -17.34 -20.68 0.72
C SER A 131 -18.15 -21.80 1.37
N GLU A 132 -18.70 -21.54 2.56
CA GLU A 132 -19.55 -22.49 3.29
C GLU A 132 -20.82 -22.81 2.49
N ALA A 133 -21.49 -21.79 1.93
CA ALA A 133 -22.67 -21.97 1.10
C ALA A 133 -22.36 -22.76 -0.19
N ALA A 134 -21.20 -22.55 -0.81
CA ALA A 134 -20.77 -23.29 -1.99
C ALA A 134 -20.55 -24.79 -1.66
N SER A 135 -19.87 -25.10 -0.56
CA SER A 135 -19.65 -26.47 -0.11
C SER A 135 -20.96 -27.18 0.28
N ALA A 136 -21.87 -26.48 0.98
CA ALA A 136 -23.18 -27.01 1.29
C ALA A 136 -24.01 -27.29 0.02
N ARG A 137 -23.94 -26.40 -0.98
CA ARG A 137 -24.60 -26.58 -2.27
C ARG A 137 -24.07 -27.81 -3.02
N GLU A 138 -22.75 -27.98 -3.11
CA GLU A 138 -22.14 -29.15 -3.75
C GLU A 138 -22.59 -30.45 -3.09
N THR A 139 -22.64 -30.46 -1.75
CA THR A 139 -23.13 -31.62 -0.97
C THR A 139 -24.60 -31.92 -1.28
N LEU A 140 -25.46 -30.90 -1.39
CA LEU A 140 -26.87 -31.06 -1.71
C LEU A 140 -27.09 -31.53 -3.16
N GLU A 141 -26.30 -31.03 -4.11
CA GLU A 141 -26.34 -31.49 -5.50
C GLU A 141 -25.97 -32.97 -5.59
N LEU A 142 -24.93 -33.41 -4.87
CA LEU A 142 -24.57 -34.83 -4.78
C LEU A 142 -25.68 -35.68 -4.11
N LEU A 143 -26.30 -35.18 -3.04
CA LEU A 143 -27.40 -35.87 -2.39
C LEU A 143 -28.62 -36.01 -3.31
N LEU A 144 -28.93 -34.97 -4.09
CA LEU A 144 -30.03 -34.98 -5.04
C LEU A 144 -29.76 -35.98 -6.18
N ASP A 145 -28.54 -35.99 -6.73
CA ASP A 145 -28.12 -36.94 -7.76
C ASP A 145 -28.22 -38.40 -7.27
N THR A 146 -27.74 -38.67 -6.06
CA THR A 146 -27.84 -40.00 -5.45
C THR A 146 -29.29 -40.40 -5.22
N PHE A 147 -30.15 -39.50 -4.73
CA PHE A 147 -31.59 -39.76 -4.57
C PHE A 147 -32.28 -40.09 -5.89
N HIS A 148 -31.95 -39.38 -6.97
CA HIS A 148 -32.49 -39.69 -8.30
C HIS A 148 -32.07 -41.07 -8.79
N VAL A 149 -30.80 -41.45 -8.61
CA VAL A 149 -30.31 -42.79 -8.97
C VAL A 149 -30.99 -43.88 -8.14
N VAL A 150 -31.11 -43.70 -6.81
CA VAL A 150 -31.83 -44.64 -5.93
C VAL A 150 -33.29 -44.79 -6.36
N SER A 151 -33.98 -43.67 -6.59
CA SER A 151 -35.39 -43.68 -7.05
C SER A 151 -35.55 -44.39 -8.38
N LYS A 152 -34.58 -44.23 -9.29
CA LYS A 152 -34.57 -44.93 -10.58
C LYS A 152 -34.36 -46.44 -10.39
N VAL A 153 -33.39 -46.84 -9.56
CA VAL A 153 -33.16 -48.25 -9.22
C VAL A 153 -34.41 -48.86 -8.60
N GLU A 154 -35.08 -48.17 -7.66
CA GLU A 154 -36.31 -48.64 -7.03
C GLU A 154 -37.43 -48.88 -8.05
N LYS A 155 -37.64 -47.94 -8.99
CA LYS A 155 -38.63 -48.10 -10.07
C LYS A 155 -38.31 -49.29 -10.97
N LEU A 156 -37.04 -49.41 -11.38
CA LEU A 156 -36.60 -50.53 -12.22
C LEU A 156 -36.76 -51.88 -11.49
N ILE A 157 -36.51 -51.94 -10.18
CA ILE A 157 -36.74 -53.15 -9.38
C ILE A 157 -38.24 -53.49 -9.31
N LYS A 158 -39.11 -52.49 -9.14
CA LYS A 158 -40.57 -52.70 -9.13
C LYS A 158 -41.12 -53.19 -10.49
N GLU A 159 -40.46 -52.82 -11.58
CA GLU A 159 -40.81 -53.27 -12.94
C GLU A 159 -40.30 -54.68 -13.27
N LEU A 160 -39.45 -55.29 -12.42
CA LEU A 160 -39.00 -56.66 -12.64
C LEU A 160 -40.20 -57.62 -12.55
N PRO A 161 -40.46 -58.45 -13.59
CA PRO A 161 -41.51 -59.45 -13.52
C PRO A 161 -41.25 -60.39 -12.33
N SER A 162 -42.23 -60.55 -11.44
CA SER A 162 -42.21 -61.64 -10.47
C SER A 162 -42.21 -62.95 -11.24
N VAL A 163 -41.14 -63.75 -11.08
CA VAL A 163 -41.00 -65.09 -11.68
C VAL A 163 -42.30 -65.87 -11.47
N PRO A 164 -42.98 -66.36 -12.52
CA PRO A 164 -44.00 -67.38 -12.34
C PRO A 164 -43.31 -68.61 -11.76
N SER A 165 -43.74 -69.04 -10.58
CA SER A 165 -43.21 -70.16 -9.80
C SER A 165 -43.42 -71.55 -10.45
N ASP A 166 -43.44 -71.64 -11.77
CA ASP A 166 -43.85 -72.84 -12.53
C ASP A 166 -42.69 -73.55 -13.23
N TRP A 167 -41.47 -73.42 -12.69
CA TRP A 167 -40.30 -74.18 -13.13
C TRP A 167 -39.96 -75.30 -12.14
N SER A 168 -40.98 -76.03 -11.69
CA SER A 168 -40.79 -77.25 -10.91
C SER A 168 -40.95 -78.50 -11.79
N ASN A 169 -39.87 -79.27 -11.80
CA ASN A 169 -39.74 -80.68 -12.19
C ASN A 169 -39.62 -81.00 -13.68
N GLY A 170 -38.37 -81.23 -14.08
CA GLY A 170 -38.10 -82.24 -15.09
C GLY A 170 -38.47 -83.61 -14.56
N ASP A 171 -39.04 -84.45 -15.42
CA ASP A 171 -38.73 -85.86 -15.38
C ASP A 171 -38.80 -86.48 -16.78
N VAL A 172 -37.86 -87.38 -17.00
CA VAL A 172 -37.54 -88.04 -18.25
C VAL A 172 -38.41 -89.28 -18.38
N ASN A 173 -39.10 -89.47 -19.51
CA ASN A 173 -39.39 -90.83 -19.99
C ASN A 173 -39.63 -90.87 -21.51
N LEU A 174 -38.61 -91.41 -22.19
CA LEU A 174 -38.73 -92.13 -23.46
C LEU A 174 -39.63 -93.34 -23.25
N TYR A 175 -40.66 -93.56 -24.07
CA TYR A 175 -40.92 -94.83 -24.77
C TYR A 175 -41.73 -94.57 -26.05
N ASP A 176 -41.31 -95.25 -27.12
CA ASP A 176 -41.74 -95.20 -28.51
C ASP A 176 -43.25 -95.20 -28.81
N LYS A 177 -43.67 -94.46 -29.85
CA LYS A 177 -44.27 -95.07 -31.05
C LYS A 177 -44.36 -94.10 -32.25
N ASN A 178 -43.71 -94.53 -33.33
CA ASN A 178 -43.67 -93.99 -34.70
C ASN A 178 -45.03 -93.52 -35.26
N SER A 179 -45.05 -92.33 -35.89
CA SER A 179 -45.84 -92.09 -37.10
C SER A 179 -45.28 -90.90 -37.90
N LEU A 180 -44.93 -91.16 -39.15
CA LEU A 180 -44.38 -90.21 -40.12
C LEU A 180 -45.49 -89.26 -40.62
N SER A 181 -45.33 -87.95 -40.44
CA SER A 181 -45.74 -86.95 -41.43
C SER A 181 -45.29 -85.54 -41.04
N ASN A 182 -44.36 -85.01 -41.85
CA ASN A 182 -44.32 -83.67 -42.41
C ASN A 182 -44.51 -82.42 -41.50
N GLY A 183 -43.48 -81.57 -41.50
CA GLY A 183 -43.67 -80.12 -41.40
C GLY A 183 -43.28 -79.47 -40.09
N VAL A 184 -42.01 -79.06 -40.02
CA VAL A 184 -41.53 -77.79 -39.44
C VAL A 184 -42.03 -77.43 -38.03
N SER A 185 -41.16 -77.75 -37.08
CA SER A 185 -40.89 -77.02 -35.84
C SER A 185 -41.13 -75.50 -35.96
N VAL A 186 -42.16 -74.99 -35.27
CA VAL A 186 -42.10 -73.70 -34.57
C VAL A 186 -42.85 -73.85 -33.26
N GLN A 187 -42.09 -73.93 -32.18
CA GLN A 187 -42.61 -73.87 -30.82
C GLN A 187 -43.21 -72.47 -30.55
N PRO A 188 -44.20 -72.32 -29.65
CA PRO A 188 -44.42 -71.03 -28.99
C PRO A 188 -43.32 -70.82 -27.94
N VAL A 189 -42.07 -70.65 -28.37
CA VAL A 189 -40.94 -70.25 -27.49
C VAL A 189 -40.76 -68.74 -27.45
N GLU A 190 -41.29 -68.00 -28.42
CA GLU A 190 -41.04 -66.56 -28.56
C GLU A 190 -41.43 -65.74 -27.32
N ASN A 191 -42.48 -66.14 -26.58
CA ASN A 191 -42.89 -65.41 -25.38
C ASN A 191 -41.93 -65.63 -24.18
N GLY A 192 -41.35 -66.83 -24.05
CA GLY A 192 -40.44 -67.15 -22.93
C GLY A 192 -39.04 -66.54 -23.10
N THR A 193 -38.53 -66.50 -24.34
CA THR A 193 -37.28 -65.80 -24.68
C THR A 193 -37.46 -64.28 -24.60
N SER A 194 -38.58 -63.73 -25.07
CA SER A 194 -38.87 -62.29 -24.96
C SER A 194 -38.95 -61.79 -23.52
N VAL A 195 -39.61 -62.55 -22.62
CA VAL A 195 -39.67 -62.20 -21.18
C VAL A 195 -38.29 -62.31 -20.51
N ARG A 196 -37.49 -63.31 -20.88
CA ARG A 196 -36.11 -63.46 -20.36
C ARG A 196 -35.17 -62.35 -20.86
N GLU A 197 -35.29 -61.97 -22.13
CA GLU A 197 -34.52 -60.89 -22.74
C GLU A 197 -34.86 -59.54 -22.11
N THR A 198 -36.16 -59.24 -21.94
CA THR A 198 -36.62 -58.01 -21.26
C THR A 198 -36.19 -57.96 -19.79
N GLN A 199 -36.25 -59.09 -19.07
CA GLN A 199 -35.71 -59.19 -17.71
C GLN A 199 -34.19 -58.97 -17.67
N SER A 200 -33.46 -59.51 -18.65
CA SER A 200 -32.00 -59.35 -18.75
C SER A 200 -31.63 -57.89 -19.02
N MET A 201 -32.34 -57.20 -19.91
CA MET A 201 -32.15 -55.77 -20.18
C MET A 201 -32.44 -54.91 -18.95
N LEU A 202 -33.47 -55.25 -18.16
CA LEU A 202 -33.82 -54.53 -16.95
C LEU A 202 -32.75 -54.71 -15.85
N LEU A 203 -32.22 -55.92 -15.69
CA LEU A 203 -31.11 -56.21 -14.78
C LEU A 203 -29.83 -55.48 -15.19
N GLU A 204 -29.51 -55.42 -16.48
CA GLU A 204 -28.36 -54.66 -16.99
C GLU A 204 -28.50 -53.16 -16.70
N ARG A 205 -29.72 -52.62 -16.87
CA ARG A 205 -30.01 -51.23 -16.53
C ARG A 205 -29.89 -50.96 -15.02
N ILE A 206 -30.37 -51.86 -14.18
CA ILE A 206 -30.21 -51.78 -12.71
C ILE A 206 -28.72 -51.83 -12.33
N ALA A 207 -27.97 -52.77 -12.90
CA ALA A 207 -26.53 -52.89 -12.65
C ALA A 207 -25.78 -51.61 -13.06
N SER A 208 -26.17 -50.99 -14.18
CA SER A 208 -25.59 -49.73 -14.65
C SER A 208 -25.86 -48.57 -13.69
N GLU A 209 -27.10 -48.42 -13.19
CA GLU A 209 -27.44 -47.38 -12.21
C GLU A 209 -26.79 -47.65 -10.84
N MET A 210 -26.67 -48.92 -10.43
CA MET A 210 -25.95 -49.30 -9.20
C MET A 210 -24.45 -48.98 -9.29
N ASN A 211 -23.84 -49.14 -10.47
CA ASN A 211 -22.46 -48.72 -10.70
C ASN A 211 -22.31 -47.19 -10.61
N ARG A 212 -23.29 -46.43 -11.12
CA ARG A 212 -23.33 -44.97 -10.97
C ARG A 212 -23.45 -44.53 -9.51
N LEU A 213 -24.28 -45.22 -8.72
CA LEU A 213 -24.38 -44.97 -7.28
C LEU A 213 -23.05 -45.28 -6.57
N LYS A 214 -22.42 -46.40 -6.91
CA LYS A 214 -21.09 -46.76 -6.39
C LYS A 214 -20.04 -45.69 -6.71
N PHE A 215 -20.09 -45.11 -7.92
CA PHE A 215 -19.23 -43.99 -8.31
C PHE A 215 -19.43 -42.77 -7.42
N TYR A 216 -20.68 -42.36 -7.16
CA TYR A 216 -20.94 -41.21 -6.28
C TYR A 216 -20.46 -41.45 -4.84
N VAL A 217 -20.62 -42.66 -4.30
CA VAL A 217 -20.15 -43.02 -2.96
C VAL A 217 -18.62 -42.98 -2.86
N THR A 218 -17.89 -43.39 -3.90
CA THR A 218 -16.41 -43.36 -3.88
C THR A 218 -15.84 -41.95 -4.07
N HIS A 219 -16.59 -41.04 -4.70
CA HIS A 219 -16.16 -39.67 -4.99
C HIS A 219 -16.66 -38.64 -3.97
N ALA A 220 -17.42 -39.06 -2.96
CA ALA A 220 -17.92 -38.20 -1.87
C ALA A 220 -16.85 -37.87 -0.79
N LYS A 221 -15.56 -37.85 -1.14
CA LYS A 221 -14.43 -37.66 -0.21
C LYS A 221 -13.79 -36.29 -0.32
#